data_AF-A0AAD6DY52-F1
#
_entry.id   AF-A0AAD6DY52-F1
#
_cell.length_a   1.000
_cell.length_b   1.000
_cell.length_c   1.000
_cell.angle_alpha   90.00
_cell.angle_beta   90.00
_cell.angle_gamma   90.00
#
_symmetry.space_group_name_H-M   'P 1'
#
loop_
_entity.id
_entity.type
_entity.pdbx_description
1 polymer ?
#
loop_
_entity_poly.entity_id
_entity_poly.type
_entity_poly.pdbx_seq_one_letter_code
_entity_poly.pdbx_strand_id
1 'polypeptide(L)'
;MAVPLLSWVLKVLFCTGLAYADEANLFRSEGYANGFDGHWPVQSYRSAGVFGPILNYWQDSPACKNGQYTILAPRGDAVQRPGPMILDEEGHLVWFKDYPTTYNANVYLYKGEPYLTFWAGDDSIRGHGDGTYYMINSHYEESYRIRGANGLPADLHDFHITSNETAVFTIYDVLPFDLRDADGPENGWIYDGVFQEVNIETNELLFQWRASDHISLDERQREREGNGDDKDHPWDFYHINSIDRDELGNFLVSSRYMGSLAYIDGKTGNVLWKLGGKQNSFQDLSDGAATNISWQHHARFQPAYDTSKTRAISIFDNASRGYGAPEHTSRGLFIEINEEDMTAEVIQEYWNPEPISSQSQGSMQILDNGNVLVGYGYNSGWTEFSADGEAVCEVHFGPRSGFQKGHIISYRIFKSDWVGLPLTRPDVALTSSDAAVSWNGATEVMTWVLEGAFPRFVNESTEIGHGDGNSTRFSHAEAEEETFDFILAVPKSGFETAVPIPADTLYTKLRILALDKAGGLLGTTQTMDWELEKLKEEIAMYPGEDTSDTNILLAPVFMFAMGFVTASIVVLIAWLVYKYIPPDLVKQLLCRNTHKEKEGQMWKPVSSVEELDALSDVESGNRPNDSLLNRNHED
;
A
#
# COMPACT_ATOMS: atom_id res chain seq x y z
N MET A 1 59.89 -38.55 -15.65
CA MET A 1 58.83 -38.94 -16.60
C MET A 1 57.52 -38.94 -15.83
N ALA A 2 56.71 -37.89 -15.99
CA ALA A 2 55.42 -37.75 -15.31
C ALA A 2 54.48 -36.91 -16.20
N VAL A 3 53.36 -37.49 -16.62
CA VAL A 3 52.17 -36.90 -17.27
C VAL A 3 51.04 -37.93 -17.00
N PRO A 4 49.75 -37.56 -16.73
CA PRO A 4 49.11 -36.31 -17.13
C PRO A 4 48.47 -35.45 -16.02
N LEU A 5 48.67 -34.15 -16.20
CA LEU A 5 47.71 -33.09 -15.90
C LEU A 5 46.53 -33.21 -16.87
N LEU A 6 45.35 -33.63 -16.42
CA LEU A 6 44.06 -33.31 -17.06
C LEU A 6 42.91 -33.78 -16.14
N SER A 7 42.57 -33.00 -15.10
CA SER A 7 41.30 -33.20 -14.36
C SER A 7 40.89 -32.06 -13.41
N TRP A 8 41.69 -31.02 -13.23
CA TRP A 8 41.47 -30.03 -12.14
C TRP A 8 41.40 -28.57 -12.62
N VAL A 9 40.86 -28.31 -13.82
CA VAL A 9 40.56 -26.94 -14.29
C VAL A 9 39.14 -26.79 -14.86
N LEU A 10 38.30 -27.83 -14.89
CA LEU A 10 36.96 -27.76 -15.49
C LEU A 10 35.80 -27.73 -14.47
N LYS A 11 35.98 -27.06 -13.33
CA LYS A 11 34.91 -26.81 -12.33
C LYS A 11 35.00 -25.42 -11.67
N VAL A 12 35.53 -24.44 -12.39
CA VAL A 12 35.45 -23.03 -11.97
C VAL A 12 35.02 -22.23 -13.19
N LEU A 13 33.94 -21.45 -13.04
CA LEU A 13 33.30 -20.56 -14.02
C LEU A 13 32.32 -21.18 -15.03
N PHE A 14 31.21 -21.71 -14.52
CA PHE A 14 29.87 -21.44 -15.08
C PHE A 14 28.91 -21.12 -13.92
N CYS A 15 29.32 -20.17 -13.09
CA CYS A 15 28.36 -19.29 -12.43
C CYS A 15 28.45 -17.98 -13.21
N THR A 16 27.89 -17.95 -14.41
CA THR A 16 27.33 -16.69 -14.89
C THR A 16 26.26 -16.36 -13.87
N GLY A 17 26.57 -15.47 -12.92
CA GLY A 17 25.54 -14.92 -12.05
C GLY A 17 24.48 -14.37 -12.99
N LEU A 18 23.31 -15.01 -13.03
CA LEU A 18 22.14 -14.36 -13.58
C LEU A 18 22.01 -13.11 -12.72
N ALA A 19 22.21 -11.93 -13.33
CA ALA A 19 21.85 -10.70 -12.65
C ALA A 19 20.36 -10.84 -12.35
N TYR A 20 19.99 -10.89 -11.07
CA TYR A 20 18.59 -10.80 -10.71
C TYR A 20 18.10 -9.42 -11.18
N ALA A 21 16.95 -9.39 -11.86
CA ALA A 21 16.37 -8.13 -12.29
C ALA A 21 15.67 -7.42 -11.11
N ASP A 22 15.12 -8.20 -10.18
CA ASP A 22 14.62 -7.72 -8.91
C ASP A 22 15.73 -7.65 -7.85
N GLU A 23 15.64 -6.64 -6.99
CA GLU A 23 16.44 -6.56 -5.76
C GLU A 23 15.97 -7.60 -4.74
N ALA A 24 16.92 -8.23 -4.07
CA ALA A 24 16.61 -9.23 -3.05
C ALA A 24 16.05 -8.58 -1.78
N ASN A 25 15.08 -9.22 -1.17
CA ASN A 25 14.61 -8.84 0.16
C ASN A 25 15.73 -9.00 1.21
N LEU A 26 15.70 -8.11 2.19
CA LEU A 26 16.65 -8.10 3.28
C LEU A 26 16.19 -9.04 4.39
N PHE A 27 17.15 -9.61 5.12
CA PHE A 27 16.87 -10.47 6.26
C PHE A 27 17.58 -9.94 7.50
N ARG A 28 16.80 -9.49 8.49
CA ARG A 28 17.30 -8.90 9.75
C ARG A 28 18.35 -7.80 9.51
N SER A 29 18.13 -6.98 8.49
CA SER A 29 19.04 -5.87 8.19
C SER A 29 18.86 -4.76 9.21
N GLU A 30 19.83 -4.63 10.11
CA GLU A 30 19.91 -3.50 11.04
C GLU A 30 20.13 -2.17 10.29
N GLY A 31 20.78 -2.19 9.12
CA GLY A 31 20.94 -0.99 8.30
C GLY A 31 19.60 -0.42 7.85
N TYR A 32 18.75 -1.31 7.34
CA TYR A 32 17.37 -1.01 6.97
C TYR A 32 16.56 -0.57 8.19
N ALA A 33 16.61 -1.35 9.27
CA ALA A 33 15.85 -1.08 10.49
C ALA A 33 16.14 0.31 11.08
N ASN A 34 17.39 0.78 10.96
CA ASN A 34 17.81 2.09 11.43
C ASN A 34 17.61 3.21 10.39
N GLY A 35 17.22 2.90 9.16
CA GLY A 35 16.96 3.86 8.08
C GLY A 35 18.20 4.28 7.28
N PHE A 36 19.31 3.54 7.36
CA PHE A 36 20.51 3.82 6.56
C PHE A 36 20.32 3.51 5.07
N ASP A 37 19.38 2.63 4.74
CA ASP A 37 19.00 2.26 3.37
C ASP A 37 17.92 3.18 2.79
N GLY A 38 17.63 4.30 3.49
CA GLY A 38 16.61 5.27 3.10
C GLY A 38 15.35 5.19 3.97
N HIS A 39 14.54 6.25 3.86
CA HIS A 39 13.30 6.36 4.63
C HIS A 39 12.11 5.66 3.99
N TRP A 40 12.16 5.36 2.69
CA TRP A 40 11.20 4.54 1.93
C TRP A 40 11.97 3.67 0.92
N PRO A 41 12.56 2.55 1.37
CA PRO A 41 13.39 1.70 0.52
C PRO A 41 12.52 1.00 -0.54
N VAL A 42 12.75 1.36 -1.81
CA VAL A 42 12.03 0.83 -2.96
C VAL A 42 13.02 0.46 -4.07
N GLN A 43 12.59 -0.45 -4.93
CA GLN A 43 13.28 -0.80 -6.17
C GLN A 43 12.50 -0.27 -7.37
N SER A 44 13.23 0.19 -8.38
CA SER A 44 12.69 0.53 -9.71
C SER A 44 13.01 -0.57 -10.70
N TYR A 45 12.13 -0.78 -11.67
CA TYR A 45 12.30 -1.81 -12.70
C TYR A 45 12.82 -1.20 -14.00
N ARG A 46 13.60 -1.99 -14.77
CA ARG A 46 14.16 -1.52 -16.04
C ARG A 46 13.09 -1.40 -17.13
N SER A 47 12.14 -2.32 -17.13
CA SER A 47 11.08 -2.48 -18.13
C SER A 47 9.86 -1.63 -17.84
N ALA A 48 9.52 -1.39 -16.57
CA ALA A 48 8.27 -0.75 -16.19
C ALA A 48 8.47 0.51 -15.33
N GLY A 49 7.62 1.51 -15.54
CA GLY A 49 7.58 2.77 -14.78
C GLY A 49 6.93 2.66 -13.39
N VAL A 50 6.93 1.47 -12.79
CA VAL A 50 6.41 1.19 -11.44
C VAL A 50 7.57 0.92 -10.47
N PHE A 51 7.27 0.80 -9.18
CA PHE A 51 8.25 0.49 -8.15
C PHE A 51 7.63 -0.49 -7.14
N GLY A 52 8.49 -1.30 -6.54
CA GLY A 52 8.13 -2.23 -5.46
C GLY A 52 8.88 -1.86 -4.18
N PRO A 53 8.32 -2.16 -3.00
CA PRO A 53 9.04 -1.99 -1.75
C PRO A 53 10.19 -3.00 -1.67
N ILE A 54 11.30 -2.59 -1.06
CA ILE A 54 12.30 -3.53 -0.57
C ILE A 54 11.90 -3.89 0.86
N LEU A 55 11.63 -5.16 1.11
CA LEU A 55 11.17 -5.64 2.40
C LEU A 55 12.34 -6.08 3.28
N ASN A 56 12.17 -5.97 4.59
CA ASN A 56 13.06 -6.55 5.58
C ASN A 56 12.32 -7.61 6.40
N TYR A 57 12.72 -8.86 6.24
CA TYR A 57 12.18 -10.00 6.95
C TYR A 57 12.94 -10.20 8.27
N TRP A 58 12.24 -10.13 9.39
CA TRP A 58 12.77 -10.50 10.71
C TRP A 58 12.59 -11.99 10.98
N GLN A 59 11.52 -12.54 10.43
CA GLN A 59 11.23 -13.95 10.40
C GLN A 59 10.65 -14.32 9.05
N ASP A 60 11.13 -15.44 8.50
CA ASP A 60 10.67 -15.99 7.23
C ASP A 60 10.60 -17.51 7.37
N SER A 61 9.42 -18.06 7.12
CA SER A 61 9.09 -19.47 7.31
C SER A 61 8.21 -19.95 6.16
N PRO A 62 8.45 -21.17 5.64
CA PRO A 62 7.52 -21.79 4.69
C PRO A 62 6.08 -21.88 5.20
N ALA A 63 5.86 -21.84 6.53
CA ALA A 63 4.53 -21.86 7.12
C ALA A 63 3.66 -20.65 6.75
N CYS A 64 4.25 -19.54 6.30
CA CYS A 64 3.53 -18.34 5.84
C CYS A 64 3.44 -18.23 4.31
N LYS A 65 3.90 -19.24 3.57
CA LYS A 65 3.89 -19.31 2.11
C LYS A 65 2.73 -20.21 1.65
N ASN A 66 1.54 -19.64 1.63
CA ASN A 66 0.29 -20.34 1.35
C ASN A 66 -0.24 -20.08 -0.07
N GLY A 67 0.55 -19.45 -0.95
CA GLY A 67 0.16 -19.09 -2.31
C GLY A 67 -0.74 -17.85 -2.42
N GLN A 68 -1.12 -17.22 -1.31
CA GLN A 68 -1.92 -15.99 -1.32
C GLN A 68 -1.03 -14.75 -1.47
N TYR A 69 -1.60 -13.71 -2.07
CA TYR A 69 -0.94 -12.42 -2.25
C TYR A 69 -1.14 -11.51 -1.05
N THR A 70 -0.13 -10.71 -0.73
CA THR A 70 -0.24 -9.66 0.30
C THR A 70 -0.76 -8.37 -0.35
N ILE A 71 -1.84 -7.83 0.20
CA ILE A 71 -2.52 -6.62 -0.28
C ILE A 71 -2.32 -5.50 0.74
N LEU A 72 -1.85 -4.34 0.26
CA LEU A 72 -1.55 -3.17 1.08
C LEU A 72 -1.72 -1.88 0.28
N ALA A 73 -1.78 -0.74 0.97
CA ALA A 73 -1.85 0.59 0.37
C ALA A 73 -0.87 1.53 1.08
N PRO A 74 0.44 1.49 0.72
CA PRO A 74 1.44 2.31 1.36
C PRO A 74 1.18 3.80 1.13
N ARG A 75 1.29 4.58 2.20
CA ARG A 75 1.13 6.05 2.23
C ARG A 75 1.97 6.66 3.34
N GLY A 76 1.96 7.98 3.44
CA GLY A 76 2.72 8.75 4.42
C GLY A 76 3.69 9.72 3.77
N ASP A 77 4.25 10.66 4.53
CA ASP A 77 5.10 11.73 3.99
C ASP A 77 6.41 11.25 3.35
N ALA A 78 6.89 10.05 3.68
CA ALA A 78 8.05 9.43 3.04
C ALA A 78 7.69 8.62 1.78
N VAL A 79 6.41 8.28 1.58
CA VAL A 79 5.94 7.50 0.43
C VAL A 79 5.69 8.43 -0.76
N GLN A 80 6.62 8.45 -1.70
CA GLN A 80 6.59 9.38 -2.85
C GLN A 80 5.42 9.14 -3.80
N ARG A 81 5.03 7.88 -3.97
CA ARG A 81 3.97 7.44 -4.88
C ARG A 81 3.06 6.49 -4.09
N PRO A 82 1.99 6.99 -3.47
CA PRO A 82 1.03 6.14 -2.78
C PRO A 82 0.14 5.39 -3.77
N GLY A 83 -0.44 4.28 -3.32
CA GLY A 83 -1.38 3.50 -4.13
C GLY A 83 -1.58 2.07 -3.61
N PRO A 84 -2.66 1.41 -4.05
CA PRO A 84 -2.89 0.01 -3.75
C PRO A 84 -1.84 -0.86 -4.45
N MET A 85 -1.42 -1.89 -3.75
CA MET A 85 -0.32 -2.76 -4.13
C MET A 85 -0.63 -4.21 -3.80
N ILE A 86 -0.16 -5.10 -4.66
CA ILE A 86 -0.20 -6.56 -4.50
C ILE A 86 1.24 -7.06 -4.52
N LEU A 87 1.61 -7.85 -3.52
CA LEU A 87 2.90 -8.53 -3.43
C LEU A 87 2.69 -10.05 -3.46
N ASP A 88 3.62 -10.79 -4.07
CA ASP A 88 3.66 -12.25 -4.01
C ASP A 88 4.09 -12.76 -2.63
N GLU A 89 4.12 -14.09 -2.46
CA GLU A 89 4.46 -14.69 -1.16
C GLU A 89 5.94 -14.49 -0.78
N GLU A 90 6.81 -14.22 -1.75
CA GLU A 90 8.20 -13.82 -1.54
C GLU A 90 8.36 -12.33 -1.26
N GLY A 91 7.33 -11.52 -1.52
CA GLY A 91 7.33 -10.07 -1.31
C GLY A 91 7.77 -9.25 -2.53
N HIS A 92 7.85 -9.84 -3.72
CA HIS A 92 8.03 -9.08 -4.96
C HIS A 92 6.72 -8.41 -5.38
N LEU A 93 6.85 -7.32 -6.13
CA LEU A 93 5.69 -6.66 -6.71
C LEU A 93 4.94 -7.62 -7.65
N VAL A 94 3.62 -7.57 -7.59
CA VAL A 94 2.73 -8.20 -8.59
C VAL A 94 1.98 -7.12 -9.34
N TRP A 95 1.37 -6.20 -8.60
CA TRP A 95 0.63 -5.08 -9.18
C TRP A 95 0.77 -3.84 -8.33
N PHE A 96 0.91 -2.69 -8.98
CA PHE A 96 0.83 -1.38 -8.36
C PHE A 96 0.17 -0.38 -9.31
N LYS A 97 -0.60 0.54 -8.74
CA LYS A 97 -1.13 1.69 -9.45
C LYS A 97 -1.09 2.92 -8.57
N ASP A 98 -0.54 4.01 -9.11
CA ASP A 98 -0.57 5.31 -8.43
C ASP A 98 -1.99 5.78 -8.18
N TYR A 99 -2.25 6.18 -6.94
CA TYR A 99 -3.43 6.94 -6.56
C TYR A 99 -3.02 7.97 -5.52
N PRO A 100 -3.53 9.22 -5.57
CA PRO A 100 -3.10 10.29 -4.66
C PRO A 100 -3.15 9.90 -3.18
N THR A 101 -4.23 9.22 -2.77
CA THR A 101 -4.43 8.72 -1.41
C THR A 101 -5.31 7.49 -1.49
N THR A 102 -4.89 6.38 -0.87
CA THR A 102 -5.70 5.15 -0.79
C THR A 102 -5.67 4.47 0.57
N TYR A 103 -6.79 3.82 0.90
CA TYR A 103 -7.02 3.12 2.15
C TYR A 103 -7.75 1.81 1.88
N ASN A 104 -7.68 0.87 2.83
CA ASN A 104 -8.45 -0.37 2.81
C ASN A 104 -8.36 -1.16 1.51
N ALA A 105 -7.15 -1.29 0.94
CA ALA A 105 -6.92 -2.19 -0.18
C ALA A 105 -7.14 -3.64 0.26
N ASN A 106 -8.11 -4.32 -0.34
CA ASN A 106 -8.47 -5.71 -0.04
C ASN A 106 -9.19 -6.38 -1.21
N VAL A 107 -9.24 -7.71 -1.25
CA VAL A 107 -10.03 -8.46 -2.22
C VAL A 107 -11.36 -8.91 -1.58
N TYR A 108 -12.47 -8.67 -2.27
CA TYR A 108 -13.78 -9.17 -1.88
C TYR A 108 -14.44 -9.94 -3.02
N LEU A 109 -15.24 -10.94 -2.69
CA LEU A 109 -16.12 -11.62 -3.64
C LEU A 109 -17.44 -10.85 -3.79
N TYR A 110 -17.87 -10.67 -5.03
CA TYR A 110 -19.20 -10.15 -5.37
C TYR A 110 -19.77 -10.98 -6.50
N LYS A 111 -20.94 -11.59 -6.28
CA LYS A 111 -21.59 -12.50 -7.26
C LYS A 111 -20.68 -13.66 -7.72
N GLY A 112 -19.83 -14.13 -6.81
CA GLY A 112 -18.88 -15.22 -7.05
C GLY A 112 -17.59 -14.79 -7.75
N GLU A 113 -17.43 -13.51 -8.11
CA GLU A 113 -16.24 -12.99 -8.79
C GLU A 113 -15.38 -12.15 -7.83
N PRO A 114 -14.04 -12.25 -7.88
CA PRO A 114 -13.14 -11.46 -7.06
C PRO A 114 -12.97 -10.03 -7.60
N TYR A 115 -13.00 -9.06 -6.69
CA TYR A 115 -12.72 -7.66 -6.98
C TYR A 115 -11.66 -7.14 -6.01
N LEU A 116 -10.63 -6.47 -6.54
CA LEU A 116 -9.75 -5.66 -5.72
C LEU A 116 -10.49 -4.37 -5.38
N THR A 117 -10.58 -4.08 -4.10
CA THR A 117 -11.31 -2.95 -3.55
C THR A 117 -10.35 -2.03 -2.81
N PHE A 118 -10.58 -0.72 -2.90
CA PHE A 118 -9.84 0.27 -2.11
C PHE A 118 -10.62 1.58 -2.09
N TRP A 119 -10.46 2.34 -1.02
CA TRP A 119 -10.93 3.72 -0.94
C TRP A 119 -9.93 4.66 -1.62
N ALA A 120 -10.43 5.70 -2.31
CA ALA A 120 -9.63 6.85 -2.70
C ALA A 120 -10.44 8.15 -2.54
N GLY A 121 -9.78 9.20 -2.08
CA GLY A 121 -10.42 10.48 -1.77
C GLY A 121 -9.49 11.45 -1.03
N ASP A 122 -10.09 12.47 -0.42
CA ASP A 122 -9.42 13.44 0.44
C ASP A 122 -9.39 12.94 1.88
N ASP A 123 -8.20 12.78 2.45
CA ASP A 123 -7.97 12.34 3.84
C ASP A 123 -7.44 13.47 4.74
N SER A 124 -7.49 14.72 4.28
CA SER A 124 -7.06 15.89 5.05
C SER A 124 -8.05 16.32 6.13
N ILE A 125 -9.17 15.61 6.27
CA ILE A 125 -10.28 15.92 7.19
C ILE A 125 -10.02 15.30 8.57
N ARG A 126 -8.91 15.68 9.21
CA ARG A 126 -8.55 15.31 10.61
C ARG A 126 -8.73 13.83 10.96
N GLY A 127 -8.28 12.93 10.08
CA GLY A 127 -8.41 11.49 10.27
C GLY A 127 -9.64 10.85 9.61
N HIS A 128 -10.56 11.64 9.05
CA HIS A 128 -11.71 11.18 8.28
C HIS A 128 -11.49 11.33 6.77
N GLY A 129 -12.27 10.58 6.00
CA GLY A 129 -12.22 10.60 4.53
C GLY A 129 -13.46 11.22 3.88
N ASP A 130 -13.23 12.05 2.87
CA ASP A 130 -14.23 12.35 1.83
C ASP A 130 -13.81 11.65 0.54
N GLY A 131 -14.41 10.48 0.29
CA GLY A 131 -14.01 9.69 -0.87
C GLY A 131 -15.02 8.66 -1.32
N THR A 132 -14.48 7.63 -1.96
CA THR A 132 -15.24 6.65 -2.73
C THR A 132 -14.49 5.32 -2.73
N TYR A 133 -15.22 4.22 -2.61
CA TYR A 133 -14.64 2.89 -2.80
C TYR A 133 -14.72 2.47 -4.27
N TYR A 134 -13.60 1.98 -4.79
CA TYR A 134 -13.45 1.44 -6.13
C TYR A 134 -13.46 -0.08 -6.05
N MET A 135 -14.16 -0.75 -6.96
CA MET A 135 -14.06 -2.19 -7.18
C MET A 135 -13.52 -2.43 -8.58
N ILE A 136 -12.31 -2.96 -8.67
CA ILE A 136 -11.65 -3.28 -9.94
C ILE A 136 -11.62 -4.80 -10.15
N ASN A 137 -11.87 -5.23 -11.39
CA ASN A 137 -11.91 -6.65 -11.74
C ASN A 137 -10.50 -7.24 -11.97
N SER A 138 -10.44 -8.51 -12.34
CA SER A 138 -9.19 -9.23 -12.68
C SER A 138 -8.41 -8.60 -13.85
N HIS A 139 -9.06 -7.82 -14.71
CA HIS A 139 -8.42 -7.08 -15.80
C HIS A 139 -7.92 -5.69 -15.36
N TYR A 140 -8.04 -5.36 -14.07
CA TYR A 140 -7.74 -4.05 -13.48
C TYR A 140 -8.59 -2.89 -13.99
N GLU A 141 -9.79 -3.19 -14.50
CA GLU A 141 -10.78 -2.21 -14.93
C GLU A 141 -11.78 -1.93 -13.80
N GLU A 142 -12.14 -0.66 -13.62
CA GLU A 142 -13.19 -0.24 -12.68
C GLU A 142 -14.53 -0.84 -13.10
N SER A 143 -15.09 -1.71 -12.24
CA SER A 143 -16.40 -2.33 -12.46
C SER A 143 -17.50 -1.63 -11.68
N TYR A 144 -17.20 -1.24 -10.43
CA TYR A 144 -18.14 -0.51 -9.58
C TYR A 144 -17.45 0.62 -8.83
N ARG A 145 -18.27 1.61 -8.50
CA ARG A 145 -17.89 2.78 -7.72
C ARG A 145 -18.93 3.02 -6.64
N ILE A 146 -18.53 2.79 -5.39
CA ILE A 146 -19.43 2.82 -4.23
C ILE A 146 -19.32 4.17 -3.53
N ARG A 147 -20.46 4.83 -3.37
CA ARG A 147 -20.59 6.17 -2.78
C ARG A 147 -21.62 6.15 -1.67
N GLY A 148 -21.44 7.03 -0.69
CA GLY A 148 -22.50 7.29 0.29
C GLY A 148 -23.74 7.92 -0.35
N ALA A 149 -24.88 7.61 0.25
CA ALA A 149 -26.18 8.17 -0.08
C ALA A 149 -26.45 9.45 0.73
N ASN A 150 -27.55 10.15 0.41
CA ASN A 150 -27.97 11.39 1.08
C ASN A 150 -26.95 12.54 1.00
N GLY A 151 -26.05 12.52 0.03
CA GLY A 151 -25.00 13.53 -0.13
C GLY A 151 -23.83 13.40 0.85
N LEU A 152 -23.75 12.27 1.57
CA LEU A 152 -22.64 11.97 2.46
C LEU A 152 -21.56 11.20 1.68
N PRO A 153 -20.28 11.60 1.76
CA PRO A 153 -19.20 10.85 1.14
C PRO A 153 -18.89 9.56 1.92
N ALA A 154 -18.30 8.58 1.24
CA ALA A 154 -17.84 7.37 1.91
C ALA A 154 -16.54 7.67 2.65
N ASP A 155 -16.46 7.28 3.92
CA ASP A 155 -15.28 7.47 4.75
C ASP A 155 -14.26 6.34 4.56
N LEU A 156 -13.01 6.63 4.91
CA LEU A 156 -11.83 5.81 4.67
C LEU A 156 -11.65 4.62 5.62
N HIS A 157 -12.41 4.53 6.73
CA HIS A 157 -12.06 3.60 7.82
C HIS A 157 -12.47 2.16 7.56
N ASP A 158 -13.65 1.91 6.97
CA ASP A 158 -14.05 0.53 6.69
C ASP A 158 -14.95 0.35 5.47
N PHE A 159 -14.78 -0.80 4.83
CA PHE A 159 -15.61 -1.29 3.74
C PHE A 159 -15.67 -2.82 3.75
N HIS A 160 -16.88 -3.34 3.57
CA HIS A 160 -17.15 -4.76 3.53
C HIS A 160 -18.25 -5.08 2.51
N ILE A 161 -18.11 -6.19 1.78
CA ILE A 161 -19.19 -6.76 0.97
C ILE A 161 -19.87 -7.84 1.78
N THR A 162 -21.16 -7.66 2.06
CA THR A 162 -21.94 -8.57 2.90
C THR A 162 -22.29 -9.86 2.16
N SER A 163 -22.71 -10.88 2.89
CA SER A 163 -23.24 -12.13 2.33
C SER A 163 -24.50 -11.94 1.45
N ASN A 164 -25.17 -10.80 1.57
CA ASN A 164 -26.32 -10.41 0.74
C ASN A 164 -25.92 -9.62 -0.52
N GLU A 165 -24.63 -9.57 -0.86
CA GLU A 165 -24.11 -8.85 -2.03
C GLU A 165 -24.41 -7.34 -1.99
N THR A 166 -24.34 -6.75 -0.81
CA THR A 166 -24.44 -5.32 -0.56
C THR A 166 -23.12 -4.78 -0.03
N ALA A 167 -22.90 -3.47 -0.10
CA ALA A 167 -21.71 -2.83 0.46
C ALA A 167 -22.06 -2.11 1.76
N VAL A 168 -21.24 -2.29 2.78
CA VAL A 168 -21.31 -1.55 4.04
C VAL A 168 -20.02 -0.78 4.26
N PHE A 169 -20.11 0.48 4.67
CA PHE A 169 -18.95 1.33 4.91
C PHE A 169 -19.24 2.43 5.95
N THR A 170 -18.17 2.94 6.55
CA THR A 170 -18.22 4.08 7.48
C THR A 170 -18.50 5.39 6.77
N ILE A 171 -19.06 6.34 7.51
CA ILE A 171 -19.30 7.73 7.11
C ILE A 171 -19.09 8.61 8.35
N TYR A 172 -18.58 9.82 8.14
CA TYR A 172 -18.61 10.90 9.14
C TYR A 172 -19.45 12.06 8.62
N ASP A 173 -20.33 12.57 9.48
CA ASP A 173 -21.21 13.70 9.16
C ASP A 173 -21.05 14.80 10.21
N VAL A 174 -20.91 16.05 9.77
CA VAL A 174 -20.74 17.20 10.67
C VAL A 174 -22.09 17.84 10.93
N LEU A 175 -22.56 17.76 12.17
CA LEU A 175 -23.88 18.26 12.55
C LEU A 175 -23.87 18.97 13.92
N PRO A 176 -24.80 19.92 14.14
CA PRO A 176 -24.94 20.59 15.42
C PRO A 176 -25.50 19.62 16.48
N PHE A 177 -24.95 19.67 17.70
CA PHE A 177 -25.34 18.78 18.79
C PHE A 177 -25.24 19.47 20.15
N ASP A 178 -26.05 19.05 21.12
CA ASP A 178 -25.99 19.55 22.49
C ASP A 178 -24.88 18.84 23.26
N LEU A 179 -23.80 19.56 23.57
CA LEU A 179 -22.62 19.01 24.23
C LEU A 179 -22.60 19.25 25.75
N ARG A 180 -23.71 19.70 26.36
CA ARG A 180 -23.75 19.97 27.81
C ARG A 180 -23.40 18.74 28.67
N ASP A 181 -23.80 17.55 28.22
CA ASP A 181 -23.47 16.27 28.88
C ASP A 181 -21.99 15.86 28.70
N ALA A 182 -21.24 16.62 27.90
CA ALA A 182 -19.81 16.48 27.67
C ALA A 182 -19.01 17.75 28.02
N ASP A 183 -19.48 18.52 29.00
CA ASP A 183 -18.85 19.76 29.45
C ASP A 183 -18.60 20.77 28.31
N GLY A 184 -19.48 20.75 27.30
CA GLY A 184 -19.45 21.60 26.11
C GLY A 184 -20.64 22.55 26.00
N PRO A 185 -20.71 23.32 24.91
CA PRO A 185 -21.81 24.26 24.67
C PRO A 185 -23.11 23.54 24.27
N GLU A 186 -24.25 24.19 24.57
CA GLU A 186 -25.58 23.71 24.13
C GLU A 186 -25.72 23.70 22.59
N ASN A 187 -25.00 24.60 21.90
CA ASN A 187 -24.97 24.68 20.44
C ASN A 187 -23.57 24.28 19.93
N GLY A 188 -23.16 23.05 20.23
CA GLY A 188 -21.89 22.49 19.79
C GLY A 188 -21.98 21.79 18.43
N TRP A 189 -20.89 21.14 18.05
CA TRP A 189 -20.73 20.42 16.80
C TRP A 189 -20.01 19.09 17.02
N ILE A 190 -20.47 18.05 16.33
CA ILE A 190 -19.84 16.73 16.36
C ILE A 190 -19.47 16.25 14.96
N TYR A 191 -18.47 15.38 14.90
CA TYR A 191 -18.35 14.39 13.85
C TYR A 191 -19.19 13.19 14.29
N ASP A 192 -20.35 13.01 13.68
CA ASP A 192 -21.22 11.88 13.97
C ASP A 192 -20.71 10.63 13.25
N GLY A 193 -20.58 9.53 13.99
CA GLY A 193 -20.20 8.24 13.44
C GLY A 193 -21.40 7.59 12.77
N VAL A 194 -21.33 7.42 11.46
CA VAL A 194 -22.41 6.88 10.63
C VAL A 194 -21.91 5.65 9.90
N PHE A 195 -22.82 4.73 9.59
CA PHE A 195 -22.57 3.76 8.52
C PHE A 195 -23.78 3.61 7.62
N GLN A 196 -23.53 3.18 6.39
CA GLN A 196 -24.56 2.87 5.42
C GLN A 196 -24.37 1.46 4.86
N GLU A 197 -25.49 0.77 4.62
CA GLU A 197 -25.57 -0.38 3.73
C GLU A 197 -26.21 0.11 2.42
N VAL A 198 -25.56 -0.15 1.29
CA VAL A 198 -26.05 0.24 -0.04
C VAL A 198 -26.04 -0.93 -1.02
N ASN A 199 -26.90 -0.84 -2.03
CA ASN A 199 -26.81 -1.69 -3.19
C ASN A 199 -25.60 -1.31 -4.06
N ILE A 200 -24.72 -2.28 -4.35
CA ILE A 200 -23.44 -2.07 -5.06
C ILE A 200 -23.62 -1.49 -6.47
N GLU A 201 -24.65 -1.93 -7.21
CA GLU A 201 -24.84 -1.55 -8.61
C GLU A 201 -25.46 -0.15 -8.75
N THR A 202 -26.32 0.24 -7.80
CA THR A 202 -27.16 1.44 -7.91
C THR A 202 -26.76 2.54 -6.93
N ASN A 203 -25.97 2.23 -5.90
CA ASN A 203 -25.76 3.07 -4.71
C ASN A 203 -27.07 3.44 -3.98
N GLU A 204 -28.14 2.66 -4.16
CA GLU A 204 -29.37 2.84 -3.39
C GLU A 204 -29.13 2.53 -1.92
N LEU A 205 -29.55 3.45 -1.04
CA LEU A 205 -29.47 3.27 0.40
C LEU A 205 -30.44 2.19 0.87
N LEU A 206 -29.92 1.19 1.57
CA LEU A 206 -30.70 0.10 2.16
C LEU A 206 -30.88 0.30 3.67
N PHE A 207 -29.83 0.75 4.35
CA PHE A 207 -29.85 1.02 5.79
C PHE A 207 -28.86 2.13 6.15
N GLN A 208 -29.20 2.96 7.13
CA GLN A 208 -28.30 3.96 7.71
C GLN A 208 -28.48 3.97 9.22
N TRP A 209 -27.37 4.04 9.94
CA TRP A 209 -27.36 4.18 11.39
C TRP A 209 -26.44 5.32 11.80
N ARG A 210 -26.81 6.02 12.87
CA ARG A 210 -26.08 7.18 13.40
C ARG A 210 -25.78 6.97 14.88
N ALA A 211 -24.54 7.17 15.29
CA ALA A 211 -24.17 7.03 16.70
C ALA A 211 -24.93 8.00 17.59
N SER A 212 -25.11 9.25 17.14
CA SER A 212 -25.80 10.29 17.89
C SER A 212 -27.27 9.98 18.25
N ASP A 213 -27.94 9.10 17.50
CA ASP A 213 -29.32 8.68 17.79
C ASP A 213 -29.41 7.59 18.88
N HIS A 214 -28.28 6.92 19.19
CA HIS A 214 -28.29 5.67 19.95
C HIS A 214 -27.24 5.57 21.07
N ILE A 215 -26.20 6.41 21.05
CA ILE A 215 -25.06 6.35 21.96
C ILE A 215 -24.99 7.65 22.77
N SER A 216 -24.88 7.50 24.08
CA SER A 216 -24.79 8.64 24.99
C SER A 216 -23.37 9.20 25.08
N LEU A 217 -23.23 10.51 25.21
CA LEU A 217 -21.94 11.18 25.33
C LEU A 217 -21.19 10.81 26.61
N ASP A 218 -21.87 10.36 27.67
CA ASP A 218 -21.26 9.96 28.95
C ASP A 218 -20.46 8.64 28.88
N GLU A 219 -20.68 7.87 27.81
CA GLU A 219 -19.98 6.61 27.55
C GLU A 219 -18.53 6.81 27.08
N ARG A 220 -18.19 8.02 26.63
CA ARG A 220 -16.85 8.38 26.13
C ARG A 220 -15.75 7.98 27.10
N GLN A 221 -14.64 7.45 26.60
CA GLN A 221 -13.43 7.25 27.41
C GLN A 221 -12.46 8.43 27.35
N ARG A 222 -12.65 9.31 26.36
CA ARG A 222 -11.86 10.52 26.15
C ARG A 222 -12.76 11.74 26.34
N GLU A 223 -12.24 12.77 27.00
CA GLU A 223 -12.91 14.05 27.08
C GLU A 223 -12.80 14.83 25.77
N ARG A 224 -13.55 15.92 25.67
CA ARG A 224 -13.70 16.74 24.46
C ARG A 224 -12.41 17.41 23.97
N GLU A 225 -11.41 17.56 24.85
CA GLU A 225 -10.07 18.12 24.55
C GLU A 225 -10.10 19.43 23.71
N GLY A 226 -11.15 20.25 23.84
CA GLY A 226 -11.27 21.57 23.18
C GLY A 226 -12.00 21.61 21.84
N ASN A 227 -12.40 20.47 21.26
CA ASN A 227 -13.14 20.42 19.99
C ASN A 227 -14.66 20.49 20.20
N GLY A 228 -15.44 20.99 19.26
CA GLY A 228 -16.91 20.95 19.25
C GLY A 228 -17.58 22.28 19.59
N ASP A 229 -16.80 23.34 19.78
CA ASP A 229 -17.33 24.69 19.98
C ASP A 229 -17.78 25.35 18.66
N ASP A 230 -17.24 24.91 17.53
CA ASP A 230 -17.57 25.40 16.19
C ASP A 230 -17.56 24.28 15.14
N LYS A 231 -18.11 24.59 13.96
CA LYS A 231 -18.28 23.64 12.87
C LYS A 231 -16.97 23.18 12.25
N ASP A 232 -15.93 24.01 12.26
CA ASP A 232 -14.65 23.70 11.63
C ASP A 232 -13.78 22.82 12.54
N HIS A 233 -14.11 22.76 13.83
CA HIS A 233 -13.52 21.89 14.83
C HIS A 233 -14.59 21.04 15.52
N PRO A 234 -15.37 20.20 14.81
CA PRO A 234 -16.35 19.35 15.47
C PRO A 234 -15.67 18.36 16.41
N TRP A 235 -16.36 17.97 17.48
CA TRP A 235 -15.87 16.93 18.37
C TRP A 235 -16.20 15.54 17.83
N ASP A 236 -15.17 14.75 17.57
CA ASP A 236 -15.35 13.32 17.33
C ASP A 236 -15.51 12.60 18.67
N PHE A 237 -16.74 12.24 19.01
CA PHE A 237 -17.05 11.59 20.28
C PHE A 237 -17.03 10.07 20.19
N TYR A 238 -17.39 9.51 19.02
CA TYR A 238 -17.62 8.07 18.84
C TYR A 238 -16.50 7.39 18.07
N HIS A 239 -15.95 8.03 17.03
CA HIS A 239 -14.89 7.49 16.18
C HIS A 239 -15.15 6.04 15.71
N ILE A 240 -16.07 5.89 14.77
CA ILE A 240 -16.39 4.60 14.13
C ILE A 240 -15.25 4.17 13.20
N ASN A 241 -14.74 2.94 13.35
CA ASN A 241 -13.58 2.50 12.57
C ASN A 241 -13.65 1.07 12.02
N SER A 242 -14.66 0.31 12.40
CA SER A 242 -14.99 -0.94 11.72
C SER A 242 -16.44 -1.35 11.89
N ILE A 243 -16.98 -2.00 10.85
CA ILE A 243 -18.34 -2.52 10.77
C ILE A 243 -18.28 -3.92 10.16
N ASP A 244 -19.03 -4.84 10.73
CA ASP A 244 -19.27 -6.17 10.15
C ASP A 244 -20.78 -6.48 10.18
N ARG A 245 -21.27 -7.27 9.23
CA ARG A 245 -22.69 -7.62 9.14
C ARG A 245 -22.85 -9.13 9.17
N ASP A 246 -23.65 -9.62 10.11
CA ASP A 246 -23.87 -11.06 10.25
C ASP A 246 -25.02 -11.59 9.36
N GLU A 247 -25.20 -12.91 9.39
CA GLU A 247 -26.26 -13.60 8.65
C GLU A 247 -27.68 -13.27 9.16
N LEU A 248 -27.83 -12.79 10.40
CA LEU A 248 -29.10 -12.31 10.95
C LEU A 248 -29.46 -10.93 10.40
N GLY A 249 -28.51 -10.27 9.74
CA GLY A 249 -28.63 -8.92 9.20
C GLY A 249 -28.37 -7.82 10.22
N ASN A 250 -27.73 -8.15 11.34
CA ASN A 250 -27.33 -7.21 12.37
C ASN A 250 -25.88 -6.78 12.17
N PHE A 251 -25.46 -5.70 12.83
CA PHE A 251 -24.16 -5.08 12.62
C PHE A 251 -23.31 -5.09 13.89
N LEU A 252 -22.06 -5.54 13.79
CA LEU A 252 -21.04 -5.34 14.80
C LEU A 252 -20.25 -4.09 14.45
N VAL A 253 -20.26 -3.09 15.32
CA VAL A 253 -19.61 -1.80 15.09
C VAL A 253 -18.59 -1.51 16.17
N SER A 254 -17.36 -1.20 15.76
CA SER A 254 -16.29 -0.77 16.66
C SER A 254 -16.26 0.74 16.80
N SER A 255 -16.17 1.19 18.05
CA SER A 255 -15.89 2.57 18.40
C SER A 255 -14.55 2.67 19.11
N ARG A 256 -13.63 3.41 18.50
CA ARG A 256 -12.30 3.66 19.06
C ARG A 256 -12.37 4.43 20.38
N TYR A 257 -13.25 5.44 20.46
CA TYR A 257 -13.32 6.38 21.59
C TYR A 257 -14.23 5.92 22.73
N MET A 258 -15.07 4.91 22.49
CA MET A 258 -15.78 4.21 23.55
C MET A 258 -14.97 3.04 24.14
N GLY A 259 -13.95 2.58 23.41
CA GLY A 259 -13.20 1.36 23.77
C GLY A 259 -14.12 0.15 23.81
N SER A 260 -15.07 0.07 22.86
CA SER A 260 -16.11 -0.96 22.86
C SER A 260 -16.57 -1.32 21.46
N LEU A 261 -17.17 -2.51 21.37
CA LEU A 261 -17.96 -2.96 20.24
C LEU A 261 -19.44 -2.86 20.58
N ALA A 262 -20.27 -2.45 19.63
CA ALA A 262 -21.73 -2.43 19.76
C ALA A 262 -22.35 -3.36 18.71
N TYR A 263 -23.27 -4.22 19.14
CA TYR A 263 -24.06 -5.05 18.22
C TYR A 263 -25.43 -4.41 18.03
N ILE A 264 -25.78 -4.14 16.78
CA ILE A 264 -26.89 -3.28 16.39
C ILE A 264 -27.90 -4.08 15.57
N ASP A 265 -29.17 -4.01 15.95
CA ASP A 265 -30.26 -4.61 15.21
C ASP A 265 -30.41 -3.94 13.84
N GLY A 266 -30.24 -4.68 12.75
CA GLY A 266 -30.23 -4.11 11.40
C GLY A 266 -31.61 -3.75 10.84
N LYS A 267 -32.67 -3.83 11.64
CA LYS A 267 -34.03 -3.38 11.26
C LYS A 267 -34.45 -2.14 12.04
N THR A 268 -34.11 -2.10 13.32
CA THR A 268 -34.55 -1.06 14.25
C THR A 268 -33.45 -0.05 14.61
N GLY A 269 -32.17 -0.40 14.38
CA GLY A 269 -31.02 0.40 14.80
C GLY A 269 -30.73 0.34 16.31
N ASN A 270 -31.51 -0.43 17.07
CA ASN A 270 -31.30 -0.57 18.51
C ASN A 270 -29.97 -1.28 18.81
N VAL A 271 -29.24 -0.78 19.79
CA VAL A 271 -28.09 -1.49 20.34
C VAL A 271 -28.59 -2.66 21.19
N LEU A 272 -28.22 -3.88 20.80
CA LEU A 272 -28.59 -5.13 21.45
C LEU A 272 -27.69 -5.44 22.64
N TRP A 273 -26.38 -5.25 22.48
CA TRP A 273 -25.39 -5.34 23.54
C TRP A 273 -24.13 -4.55 23.19
N LYS A 274 -23.28 -4.34 24.19
CA LYS A 274 -21.94 -3.76 24.04
C LYS A 274 -20.89 -4.65 24.69
N LEU A 275 -19.74 -4.82 24.05
CA LEU A 275 -18.58 -5.52 24.58
C LEU A 275 -17.46 -4.52 24.86
N GLY A 276 -16.96 -4.51 26.09
CA GLY A 276 -16.00 -3.51 26.55
C GLY A 276 -16.62 -2.14 26.85
N GLY A 277 -15.77 -1.17 27.20
CA GLY A 277 -16.17 0.18 27.54
C GLY A 277 -17.02 0.32 28.83
N LYS A 278 -17.54 1.54 29.06
CA LYS A 278 -18.32 1.87 30.27
C LYS A 278 -19.66 1.14 30.39
N GLN A 279 -20.24 0.73 29.26
CA GLN A 279 -21.55 0.08 29.17
C GLN A 279 -21.42 -1.41 28.77
N ASN A 280 -20.31 -2.06 29.14
CA ASN A 280 -20.08 -3.47 28.85
C ASN A 280 -21.22 -4.36 29.37
N SER A 281 -21.68 -5.27 28.51
CA SER A 281 -22.79 -6.19 28.80
C SER A 281 -22.32 -7.58 29.24
N PHE A 282 -21.03 -7.90 29.08
CA PHE A 282 -20.50 -9.26 29.25
C PHE A 282 -19.70 -9.45 30.55
N GLN A 283 -19.88 -10.57 31.22
CA GLN A 283 -18.92 -11.05 32.21
C GLN A 283 -17.67 -11.58 31.50
N ASP A 284 -16.52 -11.00 31.80
CA ASP A 284 -15.23 -11.47 31.32
C ASP A 284 -14.77 -12.73 32.09
N LEU A 285 -14.41 -13.79 31.35
CA LEU A 285 -13.93 -15.07 31.89
C LEU A 285 -12.40 -15.22 31.77
N SER A 286 -11.70 -14.17 31.35
CA SER A 286 -10.26 -14.14 31.06
C SER A 286 -9.56 -13.01 31.81
N ASP A 287 -9.94 -12.79 33.07
CA ASP A 287 -9.35 -11.79 33.97
C ASP A 287 -9.31 -10.36 33.38
N GLY A 288 -10.31 -10.02 32.54
CA GLY A 288 -10.43 -8.72 31.88
C GLY A 288 -9.83 -8.66 30.48
N ALA A 289 -9.11 -9.69 30.03
CA ALA A 289 -8.43 -9.68 28.74
C ALA A 289 -9.39 -9.63 27.54
N ALA A 290 -10.61 -10.16 27.66
CA ALA A 290 -11.60 -10.19 26.58
C ALA A 290 -12.34 -8.85 26.42
N THR A 291 -12.50 -8.08 27.49
CA THR A 291 -13.34 -6.88 27.55
C THR A 291 -12.56 -5.58 27.72
N ASN A 292 -11.30 -5.62 28.17
CA ASN A 292 -10.44 -4.46 28.31
C ASN A 292 -9.71 -4.09 27.00
N ILE A 293 -10.46 -4.06 25.90
CA ILE A 293 -9.98 -3.55 24.61
C ILE A 293 -9.96 -2.03 24.64
N SER A 294 -9.00 -1.40 23.96
CA SER A 294 -8.96 0.06 23.88
C SER A 294 -8.32 0.55 22.59
N TRP A 295 -8.90 1.61 22.02
CA TRP A 295 -8.47 2.20 20.75
C TRP A 295 -8.46 1.20 19.58
N GLN A 296 -9.24 0.12 19.71
CA GLN A 296 -9.22 -1.07 18.85
C GLN A 296 -9.74 -0.81 17.44
N HIS A 297 -9.31 -1.65 16.50
CA HIS A 297 -9.70 -1.62 15.10
C HIS A 297 -10.09 -3.02 14.60
N HIS A 298 -10.73 -3.05 13.42
CA HIS A 298 -10.99 -4.25 12.63
C HIS A 298 -11.66 -5.40 13.41
N ALA A 299 -12.78 -5.08 14.07
CA ALA A 299 -13.62 -6.08 14.69
C ALA A 299 -14.43 -6.84 13.61
N ARG A 300 -14.36 -8.18 13.64
CA ARG A 300 -15.10 -9.06 12.72
C ARG A 300 -15.66 -10.25 13.46
N PHE A 301 -16.89 -10.63 13.15
CA PHE A 301 -17.37 -11.96 13.48
C PHE A 301 -16.56 -13.01 12.72
N GLN A 302 -16.43 -14.19 13.30
CA GLN A 302 -15.70 -15.31 12.72
C GLN A 302 -16.63 -16.54 12.67
N PRO A 303 -17.64 -16.56 11.77
CA PRO A 303 -18.69 -17.58 11.76
C PRO A 303 -18.17 -19.02 11.62
N ALA A 304 -16.99 -19.19 11.02
CA ALA A 304 -16.33 -20.49 10.90
C ALA A 304 -15.97 -21.13 12.27
N TYR A 305 -15.96 -20.33 13.34
CA TYR A 305 -15.63 -20.74 14.71
C TYR A 305 -16.84 -20.66 15.65
N ASP A 306 -18.02 -20.30 15.15
CA ASP A 306 -19.24 -20.27 15.94
C ASP A 306 -19.63 -21.70 16.36
N THR A 307 -20.15 -21.81 17.58
CA THR A 307 -20.72 -23.06 18.09
C THR A 307 -22.24 -22.92 18.19
N SER A 308 -22.93 -23.95 18.69
CA SER A 308 -24.37 -23.83 18.97
C SER A 308 -24.70 -22.87 20.13
N LYS A 309 -23.69 -22.32 20.82
CA LYS A 309 -23.86 -21.47 22.01
C LYS A 309 -23.03 -20.19 21.99
N THR A 310 -21.91 -20.20 21.28
CA THR A 310 -20.95 -19.10 21.29
C THR A 310 -20.69 -18.62 19.88
N ARG A 311 -20.38 -17.32 19.75
CA ARG A 311 -19.92 -16.71 18.51
C ARG A 311 -18.51 -16.17 18.70
N ALA A 312 -17.70 -16.24 17.67
CA ALA A 312 -16.31 -15.81 17.74
C ALA A 312 -16.10 -14.42 17.11
N ILE A 313 -15.19 -13.62 17.68
CA ILE A 313 -14.87 -12.27 17.22
C ILE A 313 -13.34 -12.10 17.19
N SER A 314 -12.80 -11.60 16.07
CA SER A 314 -11.41 -11.16 15.96
C SER A 314 -11.32 -9.64 16.07
N ILE A 315 -10.30 -9.12 16.77
CA ILE A 315 -10.09 -7.70 17.05
C ILE A 315 -8.59 -7.39 16.92
N PHE A 316 -8.24 -6.25 16.32
CA PHE A 316 -6.91 -5.67 16.52
C PHE A 316 -6.98 -4.68 17.68
N ASP A 317 -6.41 -5.05 18.83
CA ASP A 317 -6.42 -4.23 20.05
C ASP A 317 -5.15 -3.37 20.08
N ASN A 318 -5.30 -2.10 19.68
CA ASN A 318 -4.21 -1.15 19.62
C ASN A 318 -3.58 -0.89 21.00
N ALA A 319 -4.43 -0.82 22.03
CA ALA A 319 -4.07 -0.52 23.42
C ALA A 319 -3.35 0.84 23.65
N SER A 320 -3.20 1.66 22.61
CA SER A 320 -2.44 2.90 22.64
C SER A 320 -3.15 3.98 21.81
N ARG A 321 -3.02 5.24 22.25
CA ARG A 321 -3.52 6.42 21.51
C ARG A 321 -2.41 7.38 21.10
N GLY A 322 -1.14 7.00 21.28
CA GLY A 322 0.01 7.81 20.89
C GLY A 322 0.45 8.81 21.95
N TYR A 323 0.96 9.96 21.49
CA TYR A 323 1.64 10.95 22.33
C TYR A 323 0.80 11.41 23.53
N GLY A 324 1.42 11.44 24.71
CA GLY A 324 0.75 11.86 25.95
C GLY A 324 -0.10 10.78 26.63
N ALA A 325 -0.09 9.55 26.13
CA ALA A 325 -0.72 8.38 26.75
C ALA A 325 0.30 7.29 27.09
N PRO A 326 -0.02 6.36 28.01
CA PRO A 326 0.75 5.15 28.17
C PRO A 326 0.86 4.37 26.86
N GLU A 327 2.08 3.97 26.53
CA GLU A 327 2.36 3.15 25.35
C GLU A 327 2.25 1.68 25.72
N HIS A 328 1.14 1.06 25.36
CA HIS A 328 0.95 -0.38 25.51
C HIS A 328 1.18 -1.10 24.19
N THR A 329 1.66 -2.34 24.27
CA THR A 329 1.86 -3.21 23.11
C THR A 329 0.51 -3.55 22.50
N SER A 330 0.41 -3.50 21.17
CA SER A 330 -0.78 -3.90 20.44
C SER A 330 -0.81 -5.43 20.26
N ARG A 331 -2.01 -6.00 20.18
CA ARG A 331 -2.22 -7.45 19.99
C ARG A 331 -3.31 -7.74 18.96
N GLY A 332 -3.19 -8.88 18.30
CA GLY A 332 -4.36 -9.54 17.75
C GLY A 332 -5.11 -10.24 18.89
N LEU A 333 -6.43 -10.13 18.93
CA LEU A 333 -7.26 -10.70 19.99
C LEU A 333 -8.39 -11.52 19.36
N PHE A 334 -8.48 -12.80 19.71
CA PHE A 334 -9.55 -13.68 19.30
C PHE A 334 -10.34 -14.13 20.53
N ILE A 335 -11.64 -13.83 20.54
CA ILE A 335 -12.52 -14.11 21.67
C ILE A 335 -13.75 -14.89 21.21
N GLU A 336 -14.38 -15.59 22.14
CA GLU A 336 -15.76 -16.04 22.01
C GLU A 336 -16.68 -15.29 22.96
N ILE A 337 -17.92 -15.10 22.52
CA ILE A 337 -19.00 -14.53 23.30
C ILE A 337 -20.16 -15.52 23.39
N ASN A 338 -20.82 -15.56 24.54
CA ASN A 338 -22.10 -16.24 24.74
C ASN A 338 -23.16 -15.18 25.03
N GLU A 339 -24.12 -15.01 24.13
CA GLU A 339 -25.16 -13.99 24.25
C GLU A 339 -26.36 -14.42 25.10
N GLU A 340 -26.47 -15.71 25.43
CA GLU A 340 -27.49 -16.20 26.38
C GLU A 340 -27.02 -15.98 27.82
N ASP A 341 -25.78 -16.36 28.12
CA ASP A 341 -25.16 -16.22 29.45
C ASP A 341 -24.49 -14.86 29.65
N MET A 342 -24.35 -14.06 28.58
CA MET A 342 -23.64 -12.79 28.55
C MET A 342 -22.21 -12.89 29.10
N THR A 343 -21.43 -13.84 28.58
CA THR A 343 -20.03 -14.04 28.94
C THR A 343 -19.10 -13.85 27.75
N ALA A 344 -17.87 -13.39 27.98
CA ALA A 344 -16.82 -13.28 26.97
C ALA A 344 -15.53 -13.95 27.47
N GLU A 345 -14.87 -14.73 26.61
CA GLU A 345 -13.65 -15.47 26.93
C GLU A 345 -12.63 -15.34 25.78
N VAL A 346 -11.36 -15.17 26.13
CA VAL A 346 -10.25 -15.17 25.17
C VAL A 346 -10.00 -16.60 24.68
N ILE A 347 -10.03 -16.77 23.37
CA ILE A 347 -9.57 -17.99 22.70
C ILE A 347 -8.06 -17.93 22.52
N GLN A 348 -7.55 -16.81 22.01
CA GLN A 348 -6.12 -16.60 21.73
C GLN A 348 -5.74 -15.12 21.68
N GLU A 349 -4.50 -14.82 22.08
CA GLU A 349 -3.85 -13.53 21.90
C GLU A 349 -2.59 -13.66 21.04
N TYR A 350 -2.42 -12.74 20.10
CA TYR A 350 -1.30 -12.72 19.16
C TYR A 350 -0.38 -11.53 19.48
N TRP A 351 0.68 -11.83 20.23
CA TRP A 351 1.67 -10.86 20.68
C TRP A 351 2.93 -10.93 19.83
N ASN A 352 3.36 -9.79 19.26
CA ASN A 352 4.64 -9.76 18.53
C ASN A 352 5.81 -10.08 19.49
N PRO A 353 6.75 -10.99 19.12
CA PRO A 353 7.94 -11.27 19.92
C PRO A 353 8.79 -10.04 20.23
N GLU A 354 8.88 -9.09 19.29
CA GLU A 354 9.38 -7.74 19.51
C GLU A 354 8.19 -6.78 19.66
N PRO A 355 7.88 -6.30 20.87
CA PRO A 355 6.67 -5.52 21.12
C PRO A 355 6.52 -4.31 20.19
N ILE A 356 5.42 -4.27 19.42
CA ILE A 356 5.03 -3.14 18.59
C ILE A 356 3.83 -2.45 19.24
N SER A 357 3.91 -1.14 19.46
CA SER A 357 2.76 -0.32 19.86
C SER A 357 2.28 0.52 18.67
N SER A 358 1.04 0.29 18.27
CA SER A 358 0.38 0.96 17.14
C SER A 358 -0.74 1.85 17.66
N GLN A 359 -0.57 3.17 17.56
CA GLN A 359 -1.51 4.14 18.14
C GLN A 359 -2.88 4.23 17.44
N SER A 360 -2.97 3.74 16.20
CA SER A 360 -4.20 3.73 15.39
C SER A 360 -4.09 2.71 14.25
N GLN A 361 -5.21 2.49 13.55
CA GLN A 361 -5.30 1.64 12.37
C GLN A 361 -4.95 0.18 12.70
N GLY A 362 -4.73 -0.64 11.66
CA GLY A 362 -4.33 -2.03 11.80
C GLY A 362 -5.48 -3.02 11.57
N SER A 363 -5.10 -4.28 11.40
CA SER A 363 -6.02 -5.37 11.09
C SER A 363 -5.55 -6.68 11.70
N MET A 364 -6.51 -7.55 11.95
CA MET A 364 -6.31 -8.96 12.21
C MET A 364 -7.16 -9.76 11.22
N GLN A 365 -6.55 -10.72 10.53
CA GLN A 365 -7.21 -11.60 9.58
C GLN A 365 -6.85 -13.05 9.91
N ILE A 366 -7.86 -13.90 10.11
CA ILE A 366 -7.68 -15.35 10.17
C ILE A 366 -7.65 -15.87 8.73
N LEU A 367 -6.62 -16.65 8.37
CA LEU A 367 -6.40 -17.20 7.04
C LEU A 367 -6.96 -18.63 6.91
N ASP A 368 -7.19 -19.09 5.69
CA ASP A 368 -7.79 -20.41 5.43
C ASP A 368 -6.96 -21.60 5.95
N ASN A 369 -5.64 -21.41 6.10
CA ASN A 369 -4.74 -22.40 6.68
C ASN A 369 -4.74 -22.40 8.22
N GLY A 370 -5.53 -21.52 8.85
CA GLY A 370 -5.62 -21.32 10.30
C GLY A 370 -4.57 -20.38 10.89
N ASN A 371 -3.63 -19.87 10.09
CA ASN A 371 -2.72 -18.82 10.53
C ASN A 371 -3.48 -17.49 10.71
N VAL A 372 -2.86 -16.56 11.42
CA VAL A 372 -3.40 -15.23 11.69
C VAL A 372 -2.43 -14.17 11.21
N LEU A 373 -2.87 -13.31 10.30
CA LEU A 373 -2.13 -12.13 9.85
C LEU A 373 -2.52 -10.92 10.69
N VAL A 374 -1.53 -10.27 11.32
CA VAL A 374 -1.70 -9.02 12.06
C VAL A 374 -0.94 -7.91 11.34
N GLY A 375 -1.66 -6.93 10.82
CA GLY A 375 -1.10 -5.71 10.22
C GLY A 375 -1.07 -4.58 11.24
N TYR A 376 0.06 -3.91 11.40
CA TYR A 376 0.27 -2.90 12.46
C TYR A 376 -0.11 -1.47 12.06
N GLY A 377 -0.81 -1.28 10.95
CA GLY A 377 -1.47 -0.01 10.61
C GLY A 377 -0.51 1.18 10.52
N TYR A 378 -0.51 1.98 11.58
CA TYR A 378 0.37 3.14 11.76
C TYR A 378 1.87 2.80 11.84
N ASN A 379 2.23 1.52 11.89
CA ASN A 379 3.60 1.03 11.75
C ASN A 379 3.78 0.25 10.45
N SER A 380 4.91 0.44 9.77
CA SER A 380 5.20 -0.17 8.47
C SER A 380 5.64 -1.63 8.56
N GLY A 381 4.80 -2.49 9.16
CA GLY A 381 5.04 -3.93 9.22
C GLY A 381 3.81 -4.77 9.50
N TRP A 382 3.98 -6.08 9.35
CA TRP A 382 2.99 -7.10 9.73
C TRP A 382 3.68 -8.35 10.24
N THR A 383 2.92 -9.16 10.99
CA THR A 383 3.35 -10.47 11.46
C THR A 383 2.27 -11.49 11.17
N GLU A 384 2.67 -12.63 10.61
CA GLU A 384 1.82 -13.81 10.51
C GLU A 384 2.17 -14.77 11.65
N PHE A 385 1.14 -15.23 12.34
CA PHE A 385 1.20 -16.16 13.45
C PHE A 385 0.58 -17.49 13.06
N SER A 386 1.06 -18.59 13.63
CA SER A 386 0.30 -19.84 13.67
C SER A 386 -0.96 -19.68 14.54
N ALA A 387 -1.90 -20.61 14.44
CA ALA A 387 -3.14 -20.60 15.22
C ALA A 387 -2.92 -20.53 16.75
N ASP A 388 -1.82 -21.12 17.24
CA ASP A 388 -1.41 -21.15 18.65
C ASP A 388 -0.60 -19.91 19.10
N GLY A 389 -0.38 -18.94 18.22
CA GLY A 389 0.21 -17.65 18.56
C GLY A 389 1.73 -17.56 18.39
N GLU A 390 2.38 -18.53 17.75
CA GLU A 390 3.79 -18.42 17.40
C GLU A 390 3.96 -17.55 16.14
N ALA A 391 4.77 -16.50 16.21
CA ALA A 391 5.14 -15.75 15.01
C ALA A 391 5.85 -16.70 14.03
N VAL A 392 5.39 -16.77 12.78
CA VAL A 392 5.99 -17.57 11.71
C VAL A 392 6.68 -16.70 10.67
N CYS A 393 6.16 -15.49 10.40
CA CYS A 393 6.78 -14.51 9.53
C CYS A 393 6.57 -13.10 10.08
N GLU A 394 7.60 -12.27 10.00
CA GLU A 394 7.54 -10.86 10.37
C GLU A 394 8.26 -10.04 9.31
N VAL A 395 7.55 -9.08 8.74
CA VAL A 395 7.98 -8.33 7.57
C VAL A 395 7.76 -6.85 7.79
N HIS A 396 8.81 -6.05 7.56
CA HIS A 396 8.74 -4.60 7.60
C HIS A 396 8.93 -4.05 6.19
N PHE A 397 8.06 -3.12 5.80
CA PHE A 397 8.12 -2.39 4.51
C PHE A 397 8.61 -0.94 4.71
N GLY A 398 9.10 -0.62 5.90
CA GLY A 398 9.78 0.63 6.21
C GLY A 398 10.69 0.46 7.43
N PRO A 399 11.62 1.40 7.68
CA PRO A 399 12.57 1.30 8.77
C PRO A 399 11.88 1.30 10.14
N ARG A 400 12.28 0.39 11.03
CA ARG A 400 11.79 0.32 12.43
C ARG A 400 12.02 1.64 13.19
N SER A 401 13.09 2.37 12.89
CA SER A 401 13.36 3.71 13.45
C SER A 401 12.30 4.76 13.07
N GLY A 402 11.45 4.47 12.08
CA GLY A 402 10.30 5.24 11.64
C GLY A 402 8.96 4.81 12.27
N PHE A 403 8.92 3.71 13.02
CA PHE A 403 7.70 3.27 13.70
C PHE A 403 7.19 4.38 14.63
N GLN A 404 5.87 4.50 14.74
CA GLN A 404 5.14 5.52 15.50
C GLN A 404 5.31 6.96 15.02
N LYS A 405 5.95 7.19 13.86
CA LYS A 405 6.08 8.53 13.29
C LYS A 405 5.12 8.80 12.14
N GLY A 406 4.46 7.77 11.62
CA GLY A 406 3.51 7.89 10.52
C GLY A 406 4.15 8.17 9.15
N HIS A 407 5.48 8.02 9.03
CA HIS A 407 6.20 8.33 7.78
C HIS A 407 5.86 7.37 6.64
N ILE A 408 5.68 6.09 7.00
CA ILE A 408 5.22 5.04 6.10
C ILE A 408 4.21 4.22 6.88
N ILE A 409 3.02 4.09 6.32
CA ILE A 409 1.91 3.37 6.92
C ILE A 409 1.11 2.66 5.82
N SER A 410 0.41 1.61 6.19
CA SER A 410 -0.67 1.03 5.39
C SER A 410 -1.83 0.81 6.35
N TYR A 411 -3.00 1.38 6.07
CA TYR A 411 -4.11 1.40 7.03
C TYR A 411 -4.47 0.00 7.53
N ARG A 412 -4.47 -0.96 6.61
CA ARG A 412 -4.57 -2.39 6.86
C ARG A 412 -3.66 -3.16 5.92
N ILE A 413 -3.43 -4.42 6.27
CA ILE A 413 -2.74 -5.40 5.43
C ILE A 413 -3.55 -6.69 5.46
N PHE A 414 -3.71 -7.30 4.28
CA PHE A 414 -4.49 -8.52 4.10
C PHE A 414 -3.73 -9.52 3.23
N LYS A 415 -4.11 -10.79 3.34
CA LYS A 415 -3.77 -11.82 2.36
C LYS A 415 -5.03 -12.33 1.66
N SER A 416 -4.94 -12.54 0.35
CA SER A 416 -6.05 -13.05 -0.44
C SER A 416 -5.55 -13.73 -1.71
N ASP A 417 -6.37 -14.65 -2.23
CA ASP A 417 -6.21 -15.12 -3.59
C ASP A 417 -6.52 -13.99 -4.57
N TRP A 418 -5.78 -13.92 -5.67
CA TRP A 418 -6.02 -12.98 -6.74
C TRP A 418 -5.60 -13.58 -8.08
N VAL A 419 -6.40 -13.35 -9.12
CA VAL A 419 -6.04 -13.67 -10.50
C VAL A 419 -6.06 -12.39 -11.30
N GLY A 420 -4.89 -11.97 -11.76
CA GLY A 420 -4.71 -10.77 -12.57
C GLY A 420 -4.45 -11.11 -14.03
N LEU A 421 -5.30 -10.58 -14.90
CA LEU A 421 -5.35 -10.78 -16.34
C LEU A 421 -5.30 -9.42 -17.05
N PRO A 422 -4.20 -8.65 -16.91
CA PRO A 422 -4.12 -7.31 -17.49
C PRO A 422 -4.30 -7.35 -19.02
N LEU A 423 -5.03 -6.36 -19.56
CA LEU A 423 -5.27 -6.22 -21.00
C LEU A 423 -4.12 -5.52 -21.75
N THR A 424 -3.15 -4.98 -21.01
CA THR A 424 -1.92 -4.39 -21.56
C THR A 424 -1.00 -5.48 -22.11
N ARG A 425 0.05 -5.11 -22.84
CA ARG A 425 1.13 -6.06 -23.19
C ARG A 425 2.20 -6.07 -22.10
N PRO A 426 3.03 -7.12 -22.02
CA PRO A 426 4.24 -7.07 -21.20
C PRO A 426 5.18 -5.93 -21.64
N ASP A 427 5.75 -5.24 -20.67
CA ASP A 427 6.78 -4.22 -20.84
C ASP A 427 8.15 -4.89 -20.98
N VAL A 428 9.05 -4.29 -21.77
CA VAL A 428 10.39 -4.84 -21.97
C VAL A 428 11.48 -3.77 -22.15
N ALA A 429 12.65 -4.00 -21.56
CA ALA A 429 13.84 -3.16 -21.70
C ALA A 429 15.08 -3.97 -22.10
N LEU A 430 15.68 -3.63 -23.24
CA LEU A 430 16.81 -4.36 -23.82
C LEU A 430 18.15 -3.71 -23.50
N THR A 431 19.14 -4.56 -23.27
CA THR A 431 20.57 -4.24 -23.28
C THR A 431 21.29 -5.07 -24.35
N SER A 432 22.60 -4.86 -24.49
CA SER A 432 23.44 -5.69 -25.37
C SER A 432 23.58 -7.16 -24.95
N SER A 433 23.09 -7.57 -23.78
CA SER A 433 23.24 -8.94 -23.26
C SER A 433 21.94 -9.59 -22.76
N ASP A 434 20.91 -8.82 -22.45
CA ASP A 434 19.64 -9.33 -21.90
C ASP A 434 18.46 -8.42 -22.25
N ALA A 435 17.25 -8.94 -22.02
CA ALA A 435 16.02 -8.18 -21.95
C ALA A 435 15.39 -8.37 -20.58
N ALA A 436 15.11 -7.27 -19.88
CA ALA A 436 14.28 -7.28 -18.69
C ALA A 436 12.81 -7.21 -19.12
N VAL A 437 11.96 -8.10 -18.63
CA VAL A 437 10.53 -8.17 -18.99
C VAL A 437 9.67 -8.23 -17.73
N SER A 438 8.56 -7.49 -17.73
CA SER A 438 7.57 -7.51 -16.65
C SER A 438 6.16 -7.29 -17.20
N TRP A 439 5.14 -7.61 -16.42
CA TRP A 439 3.74 -7.38 -16.81
C TRP A 439 2.91 -7.05 -15.57
N ASN A 440 2.65 -5.76 -15.35
CA ASN A 440 2.01 -5.24 -14.14
C ASN A 440 0.63 -5.88 -13.92
N GLY A 441 0.57 -6.76 -12.91
CA GLY A 441 -0.63 -7.49 -12.51
C GLY A 441 -0.86 -8.84 -13.18
N ALA A 442 0.01 -9.32 -14.08
CA ALA A 442 -0.17 -10.64 -14.67
C ALA A 442 0.25 -11.75 -13.70
N THR A 443 -0.71 -12.47 -13.13
CA THR A 443 -0.46 -13.55 -12.14
C THR A 443 -0.23 -14.91 -12.81
N GLU A 444 -0.74 -15.11 -14.02
CA GLU A 444 -0.75 -16.43 -14.68
C GLU A 444 0.55 -16.74 -15.46
N VAL A 445 1.49 -15.79 -15.56
CA VAL A 445 2.72 -15.99 -16.32
C VAL A 445 3.68 -16.91 -15.57
N MET A 446 4.03 -18.03 -16.18
CA MET A 446 4.98 -19.01 -15.62
C MET A 446 6.30 -19.05 -16.37
N THR A 447 6.31 -18.73 -17.66
CA THR A 447 7.50 -18.83 -18.51
C THR A 447 7.53 -17.71 -19.52
N TRP A 448 8.72 -17.12 -19.70
CA TRP A 448 9.02 -16.16 -20.76
C TRP A 448 9.79 -16.85 -21.88
N VAL A 449 9.34 -16.68 -23.12
CA VAL A 449 9.99 -17.27 -24.30
C VAL A 449 10.52 -16.17 -25.21
N LEU A 450 11.83 -16.14 -25.42
CA LEU A 450 12.48 -15.26 -26.37
C LEU A 450 12.43 -15.87 -27.77
N GLU A 451 11.93 -15.09 -28.72
CA GLU A 451 11.96 -15.43 -30.14
C GLU A 451 12.64 -14.34 -30.96
N GLY A 452 13.17 -14.69 -32.13
CA GLY A 452 13.81 -13.75 -33.04
C GLY A 452 13.43 -13.95 -34.50
N ALA A 453 13.51 -12.87 -35.28
CA ALA A 453 13.25 -12.91 -36.72
C ALA A 453 14.47 -12.39 -37.52
N PHE A 454 14.80 -13.09 -38.61
CA PHE A 454 15.89 -12.72 -39.51
C PHE A 454 15.53 -11.49 -40.35
N PRO A 455 16.53 -10.73 -40.80
CA PRO A 455 16.29 -9.65 -41.76
C PRO A 455 15.74 -10.24 -43.06
N ARG A 456 14.59 -9.72 -43.52
CA ARG A 456 14.07 -10.07 -44.84
C ARG A 456 14.97 -9.50 -45.92
N PHE A 457 15.71 -10.39 -46.60
CA PHE A 457 16.23 -10.07 -47.92
C PHE A 457 15.07 -10.10 -48.90
N VAL A 458 14.48 -8.94 -49.20
CA VAL A 458 13.64 -8.79 -50.38
C VAL A 458 14.56 -9.03 -51.57
N ASN A 459 14.51 -10.23 -52.14
CA ASN A 459 15.08 -10.46 -53.45
C ASN A 459 14.25 -9.61 -54.42
N GLU A 460 14.71 -8.40 -54.74
CA GLU A 460 14.36 -7.76 -56.00
C GLU A 460 14.76 -8.74 -57.09
N SER A 461 13.79 -9.53 -57.54
CA SER A 461 13.91 -10.29 -58.77
C SER A 461 14.05 -9.27 -59.89
N THR A 462 15.30 -8.93 -60.20
CA THR A 462 15.66 -8.26 -61.44
C THR A 462 15.42 -9.28 -62.55
N GLU A 463 14.16 -9.42 -62.97
CA GLU A 463 13.86 -9.94 -64.29
C GLU A 463 14.50 -8.98 -65.30
N ILE A 464 15.70 -9.32 -65.78
CA ILE A 464 16.20 -8.78 -67.04
C ILE A 464 15.39 -9.48 -68.15
N GLY A 465 14.17 -8.99 -68.33
CA GLY A 465 13.33 -9.32 -69.48
C GLY A 465 13.87 -8.59 -70.71
N HIS A 466 14.52 -9.33 -71.61
CA HIS A 466 14.64 -8.89 -72.99
C HIS A 466 13.24 -8.83 -73.61
N GLY A 467 12.98 -7.72 -74.31
CA GLY A 467 11.70 -7.30 -74.85
C GLY A 467 10.84 -8.41 -75.46
N ASP A 468 9.58 -8.45 -75.08
CA ASP A 468 8.50 -7.87 -75.90
C ASP A 468 7.17 -7.95 -75.15
N GLY A 469 6.42 -6.84 -75.19
CA GLY A 469 4.96 -6.83 -75.19
C GLY A 469 4.20 -7.44 -74.00
N ASN A 470 3.80 -6.57 -73.09
CA ASN A 470 2.53 -6.61 -72.34
C ASN A 470 2.40 -7.63 -71.20
N SER A 471 2.85 -7.25 -70.00
CA SER A 471 2.23 -7.71 -68.75
C SER A 471 2.24 -6.60 -67.69
N THR A 472 1.09 -5.99 -67.43
CA THR A 472 0.84 -5.26 -66.18
C THR A 472 0.78 -6.28 -65.05
N ARG A 473 1.86 -6.39 -64.27
CA ARG A 473 1.88 -7.17 -63.03
C ARG A 473 1.91 -6.17 -61.86
N PHE A 474 0.77 -5.98 -61.22
CA PHE A 474 0.73 -5.39 -59.88
C PHE A 474 1.34 -6.43 -58.95
N SER A 475 2.59 -6.24 -58.51
CA SER A 475 3.09 -6.93 -57.33
C SER A 475 2.39 -6.31 -56.13
N HIS A 476 1.24 -6.87 -55.74
CA HIS A 476 0.85 -6.80 -54.35
C HIS A 476 1.93 -7.56 -53.58
N ALA A 477 2.85 -6.81 -52.96
CA ALA A 477 3.61 -7.33 -51.84
C ALA A 477 2.59 -7.60 -50.73
N GLU A 478 1.98 -8.78 -50.76
CA GLU A 478 1.41 -9.35 -49.55
C GLU A 478 2.59 -9.42 -48.58
N ALA A 479 2.54 -8.61 -47.52
CA ALA A 479 3.47 -8.72 -46.43
C ALA A 479 3.32 -10.14 -45.89
N GLU A 480 4.21 -11.05 -46.26
CA GLU A 480 4.31 -12.34 -45.57
C GLU A 480 4.38 -12.03 -44.06
N GLU A 481 3.77 -12.83 -43.20
CA GLU A 481 3.88 -12.65 -41.75
C GLU A 481 5.34 -12.86 -41.34
N GLU A 482 5.93 -11.94 -40.56
CA GLU A 482 7.29 -12.12 -40.04
C GLU A 482 7.34 -13.40 -39.21
N THR A 483 8.17 -14.36 -39.63
CA THR A 483 8.32 -15.64 -38.93
C THR A 483 9.35 -15.48 -37.80
N PHE A 484 8.93 -15.77 -36.58
CA PHE A 484 9.78 -15.75 -35.40
C PHE A 484 10.20 -17.17 -35.02
N ASP A 485 11.49 -17.35 -34.81
CA ASP A 485 12.10 -18.60 -34.38
C ASP A 485 12.36 -18.58 -32.87
N PHE A 486 12.09 -19.70 -32.20
CA PHE A 486 12.42 -19.89 -30.79
C PHE A 486 13.93 -19.74 -30.56
N ILE A 487 14.29 -18.97 -29.54
CA ILE A 487 15.68 -18.83 -29.07
C ILE A 487 15.87 -19.57 -27.76
N LEU A 488 15.10 -19.19 -26.73
CA LEU A 488 15.17 -19.78 -25.40
C LEU A 488 13.91 -19.50 -24.58
N ALA A 489 13.78 -20.22 -23.47
CA ALA A 489 12.74 -20.00 -22.48
C ALA A 489 13.37 -19.90 -21.08
N VAL A 490 12.84 -19.00 -20.24
CA VAL A 490 13.22 -18.86 -18.83
C VAL A 490 11.97 -18.87 -17.95
N PRO A 491 12.03 -19.48 -16.75
CA PRO A 491 10.93 -19.37 -15.78
C PRO A 491 10.76 -17.90 -15.35
N LYS A 492 9.52 -17.48 -15.07
CA LYS A 492 9.28 -16.19 -14.42
C LYS A 492 9.94 -16.19 -13.05
N SER A 493 10.57 -15.07 -12.70
CA SER A 493 11.15 -14.80 -11.39
C SER A 493 10.83 -13.37 -11.00
N GLY A 494 10.37 -13.14 -9.76
CA GLY A 494 10.01 -11.81 -9.25
C GLY A 494 8.97 -11.08 -10.09
N PHE A 495 8.92 -9.76 -9.98
CA PHE A 495 8.15 -8.88 -10.87
C PHE A 495 8.79 -8.79 -12.25
N GLU A 496 10.09 -8.52 -12.30
CA GLU A 496 10.89 -8.39 -13.51
C GLU A 496 11.79 -9.61 -13.69
N THR A 497 11.79 -10.18 -14.90
CA THR A 497 12.65 -11.31 -15.24
C THR A 497 13.71 -10.89 -16.24
N ALA A 498 14.97 -11.16 -15.94
CA ALA A 498 16.07 -11.02 -16.89
C ALA A 498 16.10 -12.23 -17.86
N VAL A 499 15.80 -11.98 -19.13
CA VAL A 499 15.87 -12.96 -20.21
C VAL A 499 17.20 -12.77 -20.96
N PRO A 500 18.14 -13.72 -20.88
CA PRO A 500 19.44 -13.57 -21.53
C PRO A 500 19.28 -13.54 -23.06
N ILE A 501 20.13 -12.79 -23.75
CA ILE A 501 20.18 -12.77 -25.22
C ILE A 501 21.53 -13.35 -25.67
N PRO A 502 21.54 -14.44 -26.48
CA PRO A 502 22.79 -15.02 -26.96
C PRO A 502 23.65 -14.01 -27.74
N ALA A 503 24.95 -13.94 -27.42
CA ALA A 503 25.86 -12.97 -28.04
C ALA A 503 26.08 -13.20 -29.55
N ASP A 504 25.80 -14.40 -30.03
CA ASP A 504 25.87 -14.82 -31.44
C ASP A 504 24.51 -14.73 -32.16
N THR A 505 23.53 -14.03 -31.57
CA THR A 505 22.21 -13.87 -32.18
C THR A 505 22.32 -13.15 -33.53
N LEU A 506 21.75 -13.78 -34.57
CA LEU A 506 21.77 -13.27 -35.96
C LEU A 506 20.45 -12.60 -36.36
N TYR A 507 19.49 -12.56 -35.43
CA TYR A 507 18.18 -11.95 -35.64
C TYR A 507 18.30 -10.42 -35.60
N THR A 508 17.44 -9.74 -36.37
CA THR A 508 17.34 -8.27 -36.36
C THR A 508 16.14 -7.77 -35.57
N LYS A 509 15.24 -8.67 -35.20
CA LYS A 509 14.08 -8.38 -34.37
C LYS A 509 13.93 -9.45 -33.30
N LEU A 510 13.48 -9.03 -32.12
CA LEU A 510 13.20 -9.90 -30.98
C LEU A 510 11.79 -9.65 -30.47
N ARG A 511 11.18 -10.66 -29.85
CA ARG A 511 9.96 -10.52 -29.05
C ARG A 511 9.98 -11.53 -27.91
N ILE A 512 9.20 -11.26 -26.86
CA ILE A 512 9.06 -12.18 -25.73
C ILE A 512 7.60 -12.58 -25.57
N LEU A 513 7.34 -13.88 -25.53
CA LEU A 513 6.02 -14.46 -25.25
C LEU A 513 5.88 -14.73 -23.75
N ALA A 514 4.69 -14.48 -23.21
CA ALA A 514 4.29 -14.87 -21.86
C ALA A 514 3.46 -16.16 -21.94
N LEU A 515 3.90 -17.22 -21.29
CA LEU A 515 3.20 -18.50 -21.27
C LEU A 515 2.68 -18.85 -19.88
N ASP A 516 1.49 -19.47 -19.85
CA ASP A 516 0.90 -20.05 -18.64
C ASP A 516 1.54 -21.39 -18.23
N LYS A 517 1.04 -21.98 -17.14
CA LYS A 517 1.51 -23.28 -16.62
C LYS A 517 1.31 -24.46 -17.59
N ALA A 518 0.32 -24.39 -18.49
CA ALA A 518 0.04 -25.40 -19.50
C ALA A 518 0.81 -25.14 -20.82
N GLY A 519 1.54 -24.04 -20.92
CA GLY A 519 2.23 -23.60 -22.13
C GLY A 519 1.32 -22.83 -23.10
N GLY A 520 0.13 -22.41 -22.66
CA GLY A 520 -0.75 -21.52 -23.40
C GLY A 520 -0.19 -20.10 -23.49
N LEU A 521 -0.37 -19.44 -24.63
CA LEU A 521 0.05 -18.07 -24.86
C LEU A 521 -0.90 -17.10 -24.16
N LEU A 522 -0.37 -16.29 -23.23
CA LEU A 522 -1.11 -15.24 -22.52
C LEU A 522 -0.95 -13.89 -23.21
N GLY A 523 0.27 -13.56 -23.65
CA GLY A 523 0.59 -12.25 -24.20
C GLY A 523 1.94 -12.22 -24.88
N THR A 524 2.24 -11.10 -25.54
CA THR A 524 3.51 -10.90 -26.27
C THR A 524 3.91 -9.44 -26.15
N THR A 525 5.20 -9.19 -25.92
CA THR A 525 5.77 -7.83 -25.94
C THR A 525 5.55 -7.17 -27.30
N GLN A 526 5.83 -5.86 -27.38
CA GLN A 526 6.11 -5.26 -28.68
C GLN A 526 7.30 -5.97 -29.36
N THR A 527 7.34 -5.92 -30.69
CA THR A 527 8.53 -6.38 -31.44
C THR A 527 9.62 -5.34 -31.30
N MET A 528 10.81 -5.79 -30.90
CA MET A 528 11.96 -4.97 -30.57
C MET A 528 12.99 -5.08 -31.69
N ASP A 529 13.55 -3.96 -32.13
CA ASP A 529 14.67 -3.98 -33.06
C ASP A 529 15.97 -4.35 -32.32
N TRP A 530 16.68 -5.35 -32.82
CA TRP A 530 17.94 -5.82 -32.24
C TRP A 530 19.12 -5.23 -33.01
N GLU A 531 19.67 -4.15 -32.46
CA GLU A 531 20.84 -3.46 -33.00
C GLU A 531 21.97 -3.43 -31.97
N LEU A 532 22.78 -4.49 -31.95
CA LEU A 532 23.83 -4.71 -30.93
C LEU A 532 24.76 -3.50 -30.72
N GLU A 533 25.16 -2.81 -31.78
CA GLU A 533 26.08 -1.66 -31.66
C GLU A 533 25.42 -0.45 -30.98
N LYS A 534 24.11 -0.20 -31.19
CA LYS A 534 23.39 0.86 -30.46
C LYS A 534 23.20 0.48 -28.99
N LEU A 535 22.89 -0.79 -28.72
CA LEU A 535 22.63 -1.30 -27.36
C LEU A 535 23.88 -1.47 -26.49
N LYS A 536 25.08 -1.25 -27.04
CA LYS A 536 26.31 -1.09 -26.25
C LYS A 536 26.39 0.27 -25.57
N GLU A 537 25.68 1.27 -26.07
CA GLU A 537 25.73 2.65 -25.60
C GLU A 537 24.48 3.05 -24.80
N GLU A 538 23.32 2.45 -25.09
CA GLU A 538 22.02 2.84 -24.51
C GLU A 538 21.11 1.62 -24.18
N ILE A 539 20.19 1.81 -23.22
CA ILE A 539 19.11 0.87 -22.91
C ILE A 539 17.87 1.28 -23.72
N ALA A 540 17.26 0.35 -24.44
CA ALA A 540 16.04 0.61 -25.21
C ALA A 540 14.80 0.08 -24.46
N MET A 541 13.79 0.93 -24.23
CA MET A 541 12.55 0.58 -23.54
C MET A 541 11.38 0.52 -24.52
N TYR A 542 10.53 -0.49 -24.37
CA TYR A 542 9.34 -0.72 -25.19
C TYR A 542 8.13 -0.95 -24.27
N PRO A 543 7.34 0.10 -23.97
CA PRO A 543 6.18 -0.03 -23.10
C PRO A 543 5.06 -0.84 -23.77
N GLY A 544 4.26 -1.54 -22.97
CA GLY A 544 3.17 -2.39 -23.44
C GLY A 544 1.91 -1.64 -23.87
N GLU A 545 1.78 -0.36 -23.50
CA GLU A 545 0.72 0.57 -23.95
C GLU A 545 1.24 1.50 -25.06
N ASP A 546 0.41 1.76 -26.07
CA ASP A 546 0.66 2.78 -27.11
C ASP A 546 0.60 4.17 -26.46
N THR A 547 1.76 4.70 -26.06
CA THR A 547 1.89 6.03 -25.49
C THR A 547 1.82 7.11 -26.59
N SER A 548 0.65 7.27 -27.22
CA SER A 548 0.39 8.46 -28.04
C SER A 548 0.07 9.70 -27.22
N ASP A 549 -0.19 9.56 -25.92
CA ASP A 549 -0.46 10.65 -25.00
C ASP A 549 0.35 10.52 -23.72
N THR A 550 1.58 11.05 -23.70
CA THR A 550 2.19 11.73 -22.54
C THR A 550 3.58 12.25 -22.89
N ASN A 551 3.86 13.50 -22.50
CA ASN A 551 5.14 14.18 -22.65
C ASN A 551 6.24 13.56 -21.76
N ILE A 552 6.69 12.34 -22.06
CA ILE A 552 7.76 11.65 -21.33
C ILE A 552 9.17 12.10 -21.81
N LEU A 553 9.26 12.95 -22.84
CA LEU A 553 10.54 13.37 -23.43
C LEU A 553 11.21 14.60 -22.80
N LEU A 554 10.63 15.23 -21.76
CA LEU A 554 11.16 16.48 -21.20
C LEU A 554 11.82 16.36 -19.82
N ALA A 555 11.62 15.26 -19.08
CA ALA A 555 12.16 15.11 -17.73
C ALA A 555 13.71 15.03 -17.66
N PRO A 556 14.43 14.33 -18.56
CA PRO A 556 15.90 14.27 -18.49
C PRO A 556 16.55 15.60 -18.87
N VAL A 557 15.96 16.35 -19.81
CA VAL A 557 16.50 17.62 -20.31
C VAL A 557 16.30 18.75 -19.28
N PHE A 558 15.17 18.76 -18.57
CA PHE A 558 14.90 19.73 -17.51
C PHE A 558 15.83 19.55 -16.30
N MET A 559 16.10 18.31 -15.88
CA MET A 559 16.99 18.04 -14.75
C MET A 559 18.44 18.45 -15.03
N PHE A 560 18.93 18.22 -16.26
CA PHE A 560 20.26 18.68 -16.66
C PHE A 560 20.38 20.21 -16.70
N ALA A 561 19.36 20.91 -17.20
CA ALA A 561 19.34 22.37 -17.23
C ALA A 561 19.34 22.97 -15.82
N MET A 562 18.57 22.39 -14.89
CA MET A 562 18.47 22.88 -13.51
C MET A 562 19.76 22.62 -12.70
N GLY A 563 20.44 21.51 -12.95
CA GLY A 563 21.76 21.21 -12.38
C GLY A 563 22.85 22.18 -12.88
N PHE A 564 22.80 22.57 -14.16
CA PHE A 564 23.76 23.51 -14.72
C PHE A 564 23.58 24.94 -14.19
N VAL A 565 22.32 25.36 -14.01
CA VAL A 565 21.98 26.68 -13.44
C VAL A 565 22.40 26.76 -11.96
N THR A 566 22.13 25.72 -11.15
CA THR A 566 22.52 25.70 -9.74
C THR A 566 24.04 25.69 -9.56
N ALA A 567 24.78 24.89 -10.33
CA ALA A 567 26.24 24.89 -10.30
C ALA A 567 26.83 26.25 -10.69
N SER A 568 26.24 26.91 -11.70
CA SER A 568 26.66 28.24 -12.15
C SER A 568 26.42 29.32 -11.09
N ILE A 569 25.29 29.25 -10.38
CA ILE A 569 24.97 30.15 -9.26
C ILE A 569 25.95 29.96 -8.10
N VAL A 570 26.28 28.72 -7.73
CA VAL A 570 27.24 28.43 -6.64
C VAL A 570 28.63 28.97 -6.98
N VAL A 571 29.09 28.78 -8.22
CA VAL A 571 30.39 29.32 -8.68
C VAL A 571 30.38 30.85 -8.69
N LEU A 572 29.28 31.48 -9.12
CA LEU A 572 29.13 32.94 -9.11
C LEU A 572 29.17 33.50 -7.68
N ILE A 573 28.46 32.86 -6.75
CA ILE A 573 28.45 33.26 -5.33
C ILE A 573 29.84 33.09 -4.71
N ALA A 574 30.51 31.96 -4.95
CA ALA A 574 31.87 31.72 -4.46
C ALA A 574 32.86 32.77 -5.01
N TRP A 575 32.73 33.12 -6.29
CA TRP A 575 33.54 34.17 -6.91
C TRP A 575 33.25 35.57 -6.36
N LEU A 576 31.98 35.91 -6.12
CA LEU A 576 31.58 37.18 -5.51
C LEU A 576 32.09 37.29 -4.07
N VAL A 577 32.02 36.22 -3.29
CA VAL A 577 32.57 36.13 -1.94
C VAL A 577 34.10 36.33 -1.96
N TYR A 578 34.79 35.66 -2.87
CA TYR A 578 36.24 35.81 -3.04
C TYR A 578 36.67 37.21 -3.48
N LYS A 579 35.87 37.87 -4.33
CA LYS A 579 36.22 39.16 -4.94
C LYS A 579 35.90 40.36 -4.05
N TYR A 580 34.85 40.27 -3.22
CA TYR A 580 34.31 41.43 -2.50
C TYR A 580 34.41 41.34 -0.97
N ILE A 581 34.77 40.18 -0.40
CA ILE A 581 34.98 40.04 1.05
C ILE A 581 36.47 40.13 1.38
N PRO A 582 36.91 41.08 2.23
CA PRO A 582 38.31 41.18 2.65
C PRO A 582 38.75 39.92 3.41
N PRO A 583 39.99 39.44 3.21
CA PRO A 583 40.47 38.17 3.77
C PRO A 583 40.48 38.09 5.31
N ASP A 584 40.42 39.24 6.00
CA ASP A 584 40.40 39.31 7.46
C ASP A 584 39.01 38.99 8.06
N LEU A 585 37.92 39.14 7.30
CA LEU A 585 36.55 38.87 7.78
C LEU A 585 36.23 37.36 7.78
N VAL A 586 36.76 36.62 6.80
CA VAL A 586 36.58 35.16 6.68
C VAL A 586 37.27 34.42 7.84
N LYS A 587 38.42 34.92 8.30
CA LYS A 587 39.11 34.39 9.49
C LYS A 587 38.36 34.64 10.81
N GLN A 588 37.62 35.75 10.93
CA GLN A 588 36.84 36.04 12.13
C GLN A 588 35.57 35.16 12.24
N LEU A 589 34.97 34.78 11.11
CA LEU A 589 33.78 33.92 11.08
C LEU A 589 34.10 32.44 11.38
N LEU A 590 35.27 31.96 10.98
CA LEU A 590 35.67 30.56 11.20
C LEU A 590 36.27 30.28 12.59
N CYS A 591 36.68 31.29 13.35
CA CYS A 591 37.36 31.12 14.64
C CYS A 591 36.50 31.39 15.88
N ARG A 592 35.21 31.70 15.75
CA ARG A 592 34.35 32.04 16.89
C ARG A 592 33.45 30.87 17.29
N ASN A 593 34.02 29.90 18.02
CA ASN A 593 33.38 29.22 19.15
C ASN A 593 34.30 28.14 19.77
N THR A 594 35.27 28.59 20.58
CA THR A 594 35.81 27.77 21.67
C THR A 594 35.77 28.59 22.97
N HIS A 595 34.98 28.11 23.94
CA HIS A 595 34.93 28.43 25.37
C HIS A 595 34.67 29.88 25.83
N LYS A 596 33.55 30.09 26.54
CA LYS A 596 33.55 30.33 28.01
C LYS A 596 32.16 30.34 28.65
N GLU A 597 32.10 29.70 29.81
CA GLU A 597 30.99 29.59 30.76
C GLU A 597 30.67 30.89 31.55
N LYS A 598 29.43 30.92 32.07
CA LYS A 598 28.90 31.52 33.32
C LYS A 598 28.84 33.05 33.47
N GLU A 599 27.61 33.59 33.49
CA GLU A 599 26.94 34.05 34.72
C GLU A 599 25.46 34.41 34.47
N GLY A 600 24.67 34.33 35.54
CA GLY A 600 23.20 34.17 35.58
C GLY A 600 22.32 35.19 34.86
N GLN A 601 21.19 34.69 34.36
CA GLN A 601 19.93 35.43 34.31
C GLN A 601 18.73 34.48 34.44
N MET A 602 17.77 34.91 35.27
CA MET A 602 16.55 34.23 35.68
C MET A 602 15.70 33.73 34.50
N TRP A 603 15.26 32.48 34.59
CA TRP A 603 14.19 31.93 33.77
C TRP A 603 12.86 32.61 34.10
N LYS A 604 12.26 33.27 33.11
CA LYS A 604 10.81 33.54 33.09
C LYS A 604 10.13 32.41 32.31
N PRO A 605 9.05 31.81 32.82
CA PRO A 605 8.30 30.83 32.05
C PRO A 605 7.53 31.57 30.95
N VAL A 606 7.79 31.22 29.69
CA VAL A 606 6.89 31.54 28.59
C VAL A 606 5.79 30.49 28.64
N SER A 607 4.64 30.91 29.15
CA SER A 607 3.38 30.21 28.97
C SER A 607 2.87 30.55 27.57
N SER A 608 2.79 29.55 26.71
CA SER A 608 1.86 29.49 25.58
C SER A 608 1.77 28.02 25.20
N VAL A 609 0.84 27.35 25.87
CA VAL A 609 0.23 26.12 25.40
C VAL A 609 -0.79 26.58 24.38
N GLU A 610 -0.43 26.61 23.09
CA GLU A 610 -1.38 26.96 22.03
C GLU A 610 -1.01 26.36 20.66
N GLU A 611 0.00 25.48 20.58
CA GLU A 611 0.39 24.81 19.33
C GLU A 611 0.66 23.29 19.48
N LEU A 612 0.25 22.67 20.59
CA LEU A 612 0.45 21.23 20.86
C LEU A 612 -0.86 20.42 20.99
N ASP A 613 -2.02 21.08 21.00
CA ASP A 613 -3.31 20.42 21.24
C ASP A 613 -3.94 19.78 19.99
N ALA A 614 -3.27 19.85 18.83
CA ALA A 614 -3.68 19.18 17.60
C ALA A 614 -2.94 17.85 17.33
N LEU A 615 -2.10 17.38 18.26
CA LEU A 615 -1.18 16.25 18.05
C LEU A 615 -1.72 14.87 18.47
N SER A 616 -2.96 14.77 18.95
CA SER A 616 -3.59 13.50 19.35
C SER A 616 -4.51 12.88 18.28
N ASP A 617 -4.82 13.62 17.20
CA ASP A 617 -5.91 13.29 16.27
C ASP A 617 -5.44 12.87 14.86
N VAL A 618 -4.15 12.63 14.66
CA VAL A 618 -3.62 12.40 13.31
C VAL A 618 -3.64 10.91 12.95
N GLU A 619 -4.80 10.43 12.49
CA GLU A 619 -4.87 9.18 11.71
C GLU A 619 -4.46 9.38 10.22
N SER A 620 -4.31 10.64 9.81
CA SER A 620 -3.90 11.07 8.47
C SER A 620 -2.37 11.25 8.35
N GLY A 621 -1.68 10.36 7.63
CA GLY A 621 -0.23 10.42 7.39
C GLY A 621 0.28 11.55 6.47
N ASN A 622 -0.53 12.54 6.12
CA ASN A 622 -0.10 13.68 5.31
C ASN A 622 -0.08 14.96 6.15
N ARG A 623 1.13 15.43 6.48
CA ARG A 623 1.32 16.83 6.90
C ARG A 623 1.22 17.73 5.66
N PRO A 624 0.40 18.80 5.66
CA PRO A 624 0.53 19.83 4.64
C PRO A 624 1.87 20.55 4.84
N ASN A 625 2.68 20.59 3.79
CA ASN A 625 3.82 21.51 3.72
C ASN A 625 3.25 22.93 3.56
N ASP A 626 3.26 23.74 4.61
CA ASP A 626 2.99 25.18 4.51
C ASP A 626 4.13 25.85 3.75
N SER A 627 4.03 25.86 2.43
CA SER A 627 4.87 26.69 1.57
C SER A 627 4.36 28.13 1.62
N LEU A 628 5.12 28.99 2.29
CA LEU A 628 4.99 30.45 2.30
C LEU A 628 4.76 31.02 0.89
N LEU A 629 3.52 31.45 0.61
CA LEU A 629 3.23 32.40 -0.46
C LEU A 629 2.67 33.69 0.14
N ASN A 630 3.58 34.63 0.38
CA ASN A 630 3.26 36.04 0.54
C ASN A 630 2.49 36.54 -0.70
N ARG A 631 1.18 36.75 -0.57
CA ARG A 631 0.47 37.76 -1.37
C ARG A 631 0.46 39.07 -0.59
N ASN A 632 1.38 39.95 -0.97
CA ASN A 632 1.30 41.36 -0.63
C ASN A 632 0.05 41.96 -1.27
N HIS A 633 -0.84 42.49 -0.44
CA HIS A 633 -1.72 43.60 -0.79
C HIS A 633 -0.98 44.90 -0.45
N GLU A 634 -0.76 45.76 -1.44
CA GLU A 634 -0.68 47.22 -1.25
C GLU A 634 -1.78 47.85 -2.13
N ASP A 635 -2.47 48.81 -1.50
CA ASP A 635 -3.53 49.73 -1.93
C ASP A 635 -4.96 49.20 -2.18
#